data_AF-A0A453RNG8-F1
#
_entry.id   AF-A0A453RNG8-F1
#
_cell.length_a   1.000
_cell.length_b   1.000
_cell.length_c   1.000
_cell.angle_alpha   90.00
_cell.angle_beta   90.00
_cell.angle_gamma   90.00
#
_symmetry.space_group_name_H-M   'P 1'
#
loop_
_entity.id
_entity.type
_entity.pdbx_description
1 polymer ?
#
loop_
_entity_poly.entity_id
_entity_poly.type
_entity_poly.pdbx_seq_one_letter_code
_entity_poly.pdbx_strand_id
1 'polypeptide(L)'
;MRVTDLLLEEFLSYGVQKEPHKVSKPLLRRMEDGRVLTWSTEEDDYLCTLQEVFEHVSPHLGFNIELKFDDNIIYPSVNLNRALQAVLQVVFQYAGNRPLFFSTFQPDAARITRELQSVYPKGEQPNTMIREGTHSTMLSMCAKSMTCMGLCQKSEEF
;
A
#
# COMPACT_ATOMS: atom_id res chain seq x y z
N MET A 1 5.24 12.99 12.53
CA MET A 1 6.16 11.96 12.04
C MET A 1 5.48 11.28 10.87
N ARG A 2 6.10 11.27 9.69
CA ARG A 2 5.55 10.62 8.51
C ARG A 2 6.07 9.19 8.42
N VAL A 3 5.32 8.30 7.78
CA VAL A 3 5.76 6.92 7.55
C VAL A 3 7.08 6.89 6.76
N THR A 4 7.27 7.84 5.84
CA THR A 4 8.50 7.98 5.04
C THR A 4 9.74 8.34 5.85
N ASP A 5 9.57 8.78 7.10
CA ASP A 5 10.67 9.15 8.00
C ASP A 5 11.08 7.97 8.91
N LEU A 6 10.38 6.83 8.82
CA LEU A 6 10.59 5.66 9.68
C LEU A 6 11.54 4.66 9.04
N LEU A 7 12.36 4.03 9.87
CA LEU A 7 13.02 2.78 9.48
C LEU A 7 11.98 1.65 9.40
N LEU A 8 12.24 0.64 8.57
CA LEU A 8 11.33 -0.49 8.42
C LEU A 8 11.04 -1.19 9.75
N GLU A 9 12.07 -1.42 10.57
CA GLU A 9 11.94 -2.02 11.91
C GLU A 9 11.09 -1.18 12.86
N GLU A 10 11.16 0.15 12.73
CA GLU A 10 10.33 1.06 13.50
C GLU A 10 8.89 1.01 13.01
N PHE A 11 8.65 1.04 11.70
CA PHE A 11 7.32 0.87 11.13
C PHE A 11 6.66 -0.43 11.60
N LEU A 12 7.39 -1.56 11.53
CA LEU A 12 6.90 -2.87 11.95
C LEU A 12 6.78 -3.04 13.47
N SER A 13 7.21 -2.06 14.27
CA SER A 13 7.01 -2.06 15.73
C SER A 13 5.64 -1.51 16.16
N TYR A 14 4.87 -0.94 15.23
CA TYR A 14 3.53 -0.44 15.51
C TYR A 14 2.46 -1.54 15.38
N GLY A 15 1.39 -1.43 16.18
CA GLY A 15 0.23 -2.32 16.11
C GLY A 15 0.49 -3.71 16.69
N VAL A 16 -0.33 -4.69 16.31
CA VAL A 16 -0.17 -6.09 16.74
C VAL A 16 1.16 -6.64 16.25
N GLN A 17 1.86 -7.40 17.10
CA GLN A 17 3.18 -7.94 16.80
C GLN A 17 3.10 -9.42 16.43
N LYS A 18 3.91 -9.83 15.44
CA LYS A 18 4.10 -11.25 15.06
C LYS A 18 4.54 -12.12 16.24
N GLU A 19 5.45 -11.58 17.05
CA GLU A 19 6.03 -12.26 18.20
C GLU A 19 5.30 -11.87 19.50
N PRO A 20 4.75 -12.82 20.28
CA PRO A 20 3.95 -12.52 21.47
C PRO A 20 4.65 -11.69 22.56
N HIS A 21 5.98 -11.69 22.56
CA HIS A 21 6.83 -11.07 23.59
C HIS A 21 7.43 -9.74 23.14
N LYS A 22 7.14 -9.28 21.92
CA LYS A 22 7.67 -8.02 21.40
C LYS A 22 6.80 -6.85 21.87
N VAL A 23 7.44 -5.80 22.39
CA VAL A 23 6.75 -4.57 22.81
C VAL A 23 6.22 -3.84 21.58
N SER A 24 4.91 -3.58 21.54
CA SER A 24 4.27 -2.82 20.48
C SER A 24 4.22 -1.32 20.79
N LYS A 25 4.37 -0.50 19.76
CA LYS A 25 3.97 0.91 19.78
C LYS A 25 2.49 1.00 19.39
N PRO A 26 1.66 1.76 20.13
CA PRO A 26 0.25 1.89 19.80
C PRO A 26 0.06 2.68 18.50
N LEU A 27 -0.90 2.28 17.69
CA LEU A 27 -1.42 3.12 16.62
C LEU A 27 -2.33 4.19 17.23
N LEU A 28 -2.22 5.42 16.74
CA LEU A 28 -2.98 6.56 17.26
C LEU A 28 -3.76 7.23 16.13
N ARG A 29 -4.99 7.64 16.41
CA ARG A 29 -5.82 8.44 15.50
C ARG A 29 -6.12 9.80 16.10
N ARG A 30 -5.92 10.85 15.29
CA ARG A 30 -6.36 12.21 15.60
C ARG A 30 -7.80 12.40 15.11
N MET A 31 -8.66 12.89 15.99
CA MET A 31 -10.04 13.29 15.68
C MET A 31 -10.10 14.74 15.19
N GLU A 32 -11.21 15.12 14.57
CA GLU A 32 -11.43 16.50 14.09
C GLU A 32 -11.39 17.54 15.21
N ASP A 33 -11.83 17.17 16.42
CA ASP A 33 -11.77 18.00 17.63
C ASP A 33 -10.37 18.09 18.27
N GLY A 34 -9.35 17.50 17.62
CA GLY A 34 -7.96 17.51 18.06
C GLY A 34 -7.61 16.45 19.09
N ARG A 35 -8.57 15.68 19.61
CA ARG A 35 -8.27 14.55 20.50
C ARG A 35 -7.45 13.48 19.79
N VAL A 36 -6.56 12.83 20.52
CA VAL A 36 -5.78 11.70 20.04
C VAL A 36 -6.20 10.46 20.83
N LEU A 37 -6.70 9.45 20.13
CA LEU A 37 -7.15 8.19 20.71
C LEU A 37 -6.29 7.04 20.21
N THR A 38 -6.16 6.01 21.03
CA THR A 38 -5.61 4.73 20.57
C THR A 38 -6.52 4.17 19.48
N TRP A 39 -5.90 3.80 18.36
CA TRP A 39 -6.57 3.05 17.31
C TRP A 39 -6.58 1.57 17.69
N SER A 40 -7.76 0.98 17.76
CA SER A 40 -7.97 -0.45 17.97
C SER A 40 -9.12 -0.94 17.10
N THR A 41 -8.95 -2.08 16.45
CA THR A 41 -10.02 -2.81 15.74
C THR A 41 -10.32 -4.13 16.47
N GLU A 42 -11.47 -4.74 16.19
CA GLU A 42 -11.88 -6.02 16.82
C GLU A 42 -10.94 -7.17 16.42
N GLU A 43 -10.52 -7.18 15.15
CA GLU A 43 -9.46 -8.03 14.62
C GLU A 43 -8.41 -7.11 13.99
N ASP A 44 -7.18 -7.18 14.48
CA ASP A 44 -6.04 -6.45 13.93
C ASP A 44 -4.94 -7.46 13.61
N ASP A 45 -4.37 -7.36 12.42
CA ASP A 45 -3.26 -8.19 11.99
C ASP A 45 -1.96 -7.39 12.07
N TYR A 46 -0.82 -8.07 12.10
CA TYR A 46 0.45 -7.39 12.12
C TYR A 46 0.72 -6.66 10.80
N LEU A 47 1.47 -5.56 10.88
CA LEU A 47 1.97 -4.88 9.69
C LEU A 47 2.93 -5.80 8.91
N CYS A 48 2.86 -5.76 7.59
CA CYS A 48 3.68 -6.58 6.71
C CYS A 48 4.28 -5.77 5.56
N THR A 49 5.30 -6.34 4.91
CA THR A 49 5.86 -5.77 3.67
C THR A 49 5.15 -6.32 2.44
N LEU A 50 5.23 -5.61 1.31
CA LEU A 50 4.68 -6.10 0.03
C LEU A 50 5.30 -7.45 -0.39
N GLN A 51 6.60 -7.65 -0.10
CA GLN A 51 7.26 -8.94 -0.33
C GLN A 51 6.60 -10.05 0.48
N GLU A 52 6.41 -9.85 1.79
CA GLU A 52 5.80 -10.84 2.68
C GLU A 52 4.39 -11.21 2.21
N VAL A 53 3.61 -10.23 1.72
CA VAL A 53 2.29 -10.49 1.14
C VAL A 53 2.39 -11.45 -0.04
N PHE A 54 3.33 -11.25 -0.96
CA PHE A 54 3.51 -12.17 -2.08
C PHE A 54 3.98 -13.56 -1.64
N GLU A 55 4.83 -13.65 -0.62
CA GLU A 55 5.35 -14.93 -0.13
C GLU A 55 4.30 -15.77 0.60
N HIS A 56 3.39 -15.12 1.35
CA HIS A 56 2.47 -15.83 2.25
C HIS A 56 1.05 -15.98 1.72
N VAL A 57 0.60 -15.09 0.82
CA VAL A 57 -0.72 -15.21 0.18
C VAL A 57 -0.65 -16.20 -0.99
N SER A 58 -1.72 -16.98 -1.17
CA SER A 58 -1.83 -17.97 -2.25
C SER A 58 -1.44 -17.41 -3.64
N PRO A 59 -0.63 -18.14 -4.43
CA PRO A 59 -0.21 -17.72 -5.78
C PRO A 59 -1.31 -17.70 -6.83
N HIS A 60 -2.50 -18.18 -6.49
CA HIS A 60 -3.67 -18.14 -7.39
C HIS A 60 -4.48 -16.84 -7.25
N LEU A 61 -4.17 -16.01 -6.24
CA LEU A 61 -4.85 -14.74 -6.00
C LEU A 61 -4.10 -13.58 -6.66
N GLY A 62 -4.86 -12.69 -7.29
CA GLY A 62 -4.36 -11.41 -7.78
C GLY A 62 -4.43 -10.31 -6.73
N PHE A 63 -3.78 -9.18 -7.02
CA PHE A 63 -3.77 -8.01 -6.13
C PHE A 63 -4.16 -6.73 -6.84
N ASN A 64 -4.83 -5.85 -6.13
CA ASN A 64 -4.84 -4.42 -6.43
C ASN A 64 -3.86 -3.73 -5.47
N ILE A 65 -2.82 -3.11 -6.01
CA ILE A 65 -1.79 -2.39 -5.26
C ILE A 65 -2.10 -0.89 -5.40
N GLU A 66 -2.57 -0.29 -4.31
CA GLU A 66 -2.80 1.15 -4.23
C GLU A 66 -1.48 1.88 -3.92
N LEU A 67 -1.06 2.78 -4.80
CA LEU A 67 0.11 3.65 -4.61
C LEU A 67 -0.37 4.97 -3.98
N LYS A 68 -0.10 5.13 -2.68
CA LYS A 68 -0.41 6.34 -1.90
C LYS A 68 0.85 7.15 -1.61
N PHE A 69 0.72 8.46 -1.77
CA PHE A 69 1.75 9.47 -1.48
C PHE A 69 1.13 10.58 -0.63
N ASP A 70 1.93 11.33 0.14
CA ASP A 70 1.43 12.41 1.01
C ASP A 70 0.95 13.59 0.15
N ASP A 71 -0.35 13.87 0.17
CA ASP A 71 -0.99 14.96 -0.59
C ASP A 71 -0.43 16.35 -0.23
N ASN A 72 0.20 16.49 0.94
CA ASN A 72 0.79 17.76 1.40
C ASN A 72 2.26 17.91 0.99
N ILE A 73 2.80 16.98 0.19
CA ILE A 73 4.17 17.02 -0.29
C ILE A 73 4.17 17.06 -1.81
N ILE A 74 4.90 18.02 -2.37
CA ILE A 74 5.27 17.98 -3.79
C ILE A 74 6.46 17.04 -3.91
N TYR A 75 6.25 15.88 -4.54
CA TYR A 75 7.31 14.91 -4.80
C TYR A 75 8.11 15.33 -6.04
N PRO A 76 9.43 15.61 -5.91
CA PRO A 76 10.27 15.79 -7.09
C PRO A 76 10.22 14.53 -7.95
N SER A 77 10.17 14.69 -9.27
CA SER A 77 10.00 13.56 -10.21
C SER A 77 11.03 12.46 -9.99
N VAL A 78 12.27 12.80 -9.64
CA VAL A 78 13.34 11.82 -9.34
C VAL A 78 13.01 10.96 -8.11
N ASN A 79 12.42 11.55 -7.06
CA ASN A 79 12.08 10.83 -5.84
C ASN A 79 10.84 9.94 -6.08
N LEU A 80 9.84 10.45 -6.81
CA LEU A 80 8.68 9.67 -7.19
C LEU A 80 9.07 8.47 -8.07
N ASN A 81 9.94 8.68 -9.06
CA ASN A 81 10.49 7.61 -9.89
C ASN A 81 11.20 6.54 -9.06
N ARG A 82 12.08 6.93 -8.14
CA ARG A 82 12.81 5.98 -7.27
C ARG A 82 11.86 5.16 -6.40
N ALA A 83 10.84 5.80 -5.81
CA ALA A 83 9.84 5.10 -5.00
C ALA A 83 9.08 4.06 -5.84
N LEU A 84 8.64 4.43 -7.04
CA LEU A 84 7.91 3.53 -7.95
C LEU A 84 8.79 2.39 -8.46
N GLN A 85 10.07 2.66 -8.76
CA GLN A 85 11.04 1.63 -9.14
C GLN A 85 11.23 0.60 -8.01
N ALA A 86 11.31 1.04 -6.75
CA ALA A 86 11.44 0.13 -5.61
C ALA A 86 10.22 -0.79 -5.47
N VAL A 87 9.00 -0.24 -5.64
CA VAL A 87 7.76 -1.05 -5.63
C VAL A 87 7.76 -2.06 -6.78
N LEU A 88 8.05 -1.61 -8.01
CA LEU A 88 8.08 -2.48 -9.18
C LEU A 88 9.14 -3.58 -9.06
N GLN A 89 10.31 -3.29 -8.49
CA GLN A 89 11.35 -4.28 -8.24
C GLN A 89 10.84 -5.43 -7.35
N VAL A 90 10.16 -5.11 -6.25
CA VAL A 90 9.53 -6.12 -5.39
C VAL A 90 8.48 -6.93 -6.16
N VAL A 91 7.62 -6.24 -6.92
CA VAL A 91 6.58 -6.91 -7.72
C VAL A 91 7.18 -7.89 -8.72
N PHE A 92 8.19 -7.48 -9.50
CA PHE A 92 8.83 -8.35 -10.48
C PHE A 92 9.55 -9.53 -9.85
N GLN A 93 10.13 -9.34 -8.66
CA GLN A 93 10.89 -10.38 -7.99
C GLN A 93 10.01 -11.41 -7.27
N TYR A 94 8.87 -10.99 -6.71
CA TYR A 94 8.09 -11.82 -5.78
C TYR A 94 6.66 -12.16 -6.24
N ALA A 95 6.04 -11.37 -7.13
CA ALA A 95 4.64 -11.59 -7.48
C ALA A 95 4.41 -12.81 -8.39
N GLY A 96 5.45 -13.28 -9.10
CA GLY A 96 5.32 -14.36 -10.09
C GLY A 96 4.33 -14.00 -11.20
N ASN A 97 3.51 -14.96 -11.61
CA ASN A 97 2.54 -14.81 -12.71
C ASN A 97 1.13 -14.38 -12.25
N ARG A 98 1.01 -13.81 -11.04
CA ARG A 98 -0.28 -13.36 -10.50
C ARG A 98 -0.86 -12.20 -11.31
N PRO A 99 -2.19 -12.11 -11.47
CA PRO A 99 -2.81 -10.92 -12.04
C PRO A 99 -2.69 -9.75 -11.07
N LEU A 100 -2.21 -8.61 -11.55
CA LEU A 100 -1.95 -7.43 -10.72
C LEU A 100 -2.58 -6.17 -11.32
N PHE A 101 -3.07 -5.30 -10.45
CA PHE A 101 -3.54 -3.97 -10.81
C PHE A 101 -2.79 -2.94 -9.97
N PHE A 102 -2.31 -1.87 -10.59
CA PHE A 102 -1.88 -0.68 -9.86
C PHE A 102 -2.96 0.37 -9.93
N SER A 103 -3.15 1.04 -8.80
CA SER A 103 -4.15 2.08 -8.67
C SER A 103 -3.59 3.25 -7.86
N THR A 104 -3.93 4.49 -8.22
CA THR A 104 -3.45 5.69 -7.53
C THR A 104 -4.33 6.89 -7.86
N PHE A 105 -4.39 7.84 -6.92
CA PHE A 105 -5.01 9.15 -7.14
C PHE A 105 -4.01 10.20 -7.66
N GLN A 106 -2.71 9.91 -7.62
CA GLN A 106 -1.69 10.84 -8.10
C GLN A 106 -1.41 10.63 -9.59
N PRO A 107 -1.74 11.60 -10.46
CA PRO A 107 -1.65 11.42 -11.92
C PRO A 107 -0.21 11.17 -12.38
N ASP A 108 0.77 11.84 -11.76
CA ASP A 108 2.18 11.62 -12.08
C ASP A 108 2.64 10.21 -11.71
N ALA A 109 2.14 9.64 -10.62
CA ALA A 109 2.47 8.27 -10.25
C ALA A 109 1.90 7.27 -11.26
N ALA A 110 0.65 7.47 -11.70
CA ALA A 110 0.03 6.64 -12.73
C ALA A 110 0.81 6.67 -14.06
N ARG A 111 1.20 7.87 -14.50
CA ARG A 111 1.98 8.07 -15.72
C ARG A 111 3.35 7.40 -15.62
N ILE A 112 4.10 7.67 -14.56
CA ILE A 112 5.46 7.13 -14.38
C ILE A 112 5.42 5.60 -14.23
N THR A 113 4.49 5.04 -13.45
CA THR A 113 4.38 3.58 -13.33
C THR A 113 4.11 2.93 -14.68
N ARG A 114 3.30 3.56 -15.54
CA ARG A 114 3.03 3.07 -16.91
C ARG A 114 4.29 3.07 -17.77
N GLU A 115 5.04 4.15 -17.70
CA GLU A 115 6.33 4.28 -18.41
C GLU A 115 7.33 3.21 -17.91
N LEU A 116 7.48 3.05 -16.60
CA LEU A 116 8.44 2.10 -16.01
C LEU A 116 8.10 0.64 -16.29
N GLN A 117 6.82 0.25 -16.37
CA GLN A 117 6.41 -1.09 -16.75
C GLN A 117 6.85 -1.49 -18.16
N SER A 118 7.01 -0.52 -19.07
CA SER A 118 7.54 -0.78 -20.42
C SER A 118 9.06 -1.00 -20.45
N VAL A 119 9.77 -0.66 -19.36
CA VAL A 119 11.24 -0.61 -19.29
C VAL A 119 11.83 -1.66 -18.33
N TYR A 120 11.11 -2.02 -17.25
CA TYR A 120 11.55 -3.01 -16.25
C TYR A 120 11.05 -4.43 -16.57
N PRO A 121 11.79 -5.48 -16.18
CA PRO A 121 12.52 -6.38 -17.07
C PRO A 121 11.68 -7.24 -18.03
N LYS A 122 12.32 -7.68 -19.12
CA LYS A 122 11.82 -8.53 -20.23
C LYS A 122 11.70 -10.03 -19.87
N GLY A 123 11.39 -10.35 -18.61
CA GLY A 123 11.02 -11.71 -18.18
C GLY A 123 9.53 -11.97 -18.39
N GLU A 124 9.03 -13.13 -17.96
CA GLU A 124 7.59 -13.40 -17.92
C GLU A 124 6.94 -12.37 -16.96
N GLN A 125 6.27 -11.36 -17.53
CA GLN A 125 5.73 -10.26 -16.75
C GLN A 125 4.39 -10.67 -16.14
N PRO A 126 4.12 -10.34 -14.87
CA PRO A 126 2.77 -10.44 -14.34
C PRO A 126 1.84 -9.57 -15.22
N ASN A 127 0.67 -10.11 -15.55
CA ASN A 127 -0.36 -9.37 -16.25
C ASN A 127 -0.78 -8.17 -15.38
N THR A 128 -0.20 -7.01 -15.68
CA THR A 128 -0.33 -5.78 -14.91
C THR A 128 -1.13 -4.76 -15.69
N MET A 129 -2.18 -4.20 -15.08
CA MET A 129 -2.91 -3.05 -15.64
C MET A 129 -2.86 -1.88 -14.66
N ILE A 130 -2.74 -0.66 -15.19
CA ILE A 130 -2.84 0.58 -14.41
C ILE A 130 -4.19 1.21 -14.68
N ARG A 131 -4.95 1.51 -13.61
CA ARG A 131 -6.15 2.33 -13.70
C ARG A 131 -5.95 3.64 -12.94
N GLU A 132 -6.07 4.74 -13.67
CA GLU A 132 -6.26 6.07 -13.08
C GLU A 132 -7.68 6.13 -12.51
N GLY A 133 -7.77 6.21 -11.18
CA GLY A 133 -9.05 6.17 -10.49
C GLY A 133 -9.63 7.57 -10.29
N THR A 134 -10.91 7.75 -10.61
CA THR A 134 -11.72 8.76 -9.91
C THR A 134 -12.11 8.21 -8.54
N HIS A 135 -12.36 9.07 -7.54
CA HIS A 135 -12.74 8.66 -6.17
C HIS A 135 -13.81 7.55 -6.13
N SER A 136 -14.81 7.64 -7.01
CA SER A 136 -15.90 6.67 -7.14
C SER A 136 -15.46 5.30 -7.69
N THR A 137 -14.54 5.26 -8.66
CA THR A 137 -14.10 4.00 -9.30
C THR A 137 -13.18 3.16 -8.41
N MET A 138 -12.45 3.81 -7.50
CA MET A 138 -11.50 3.16 -6.59
C MET A 138 -12.20 2.53 -5.39
N LEU A 139 -13.22 3.22 -4.85
CA LEU A 139 -14.03 2.73 -3.73
C LEU A 139 -14.70 1.38 -4.04
N SER A 140 -15.16 1.16 -5.27
CA SER A 140 -15.79 -0.12 -5.65
C SER A 140 -14.80 -1.29 -5.76
N MET A 141 -13.50 -1.03 -5.94
CA MET A 141 -12.44 -2.05 -6.03
C MET A 141 -11.80 -2.34 -4.66
N CYS A 142 -11.76 -1.35 -3.76
CA CYS A 142 -11.22 -1.49 -2.41
C CYS A 142 -12.05 -2.38 -1.47
N ALA A 143 -13.29 -2.75 -1.84
CA ALA A 143 -14.21 -3.50 -0.98
C ALA A 143 -13.72 -4.90 -0.54
N LYS A 144 -12.57 -5.39 -1.04
CA LYS A 144 -11.91 -6.64 -0.59
C LYS A 144 -10.40 -6.51 -0.37
N SER A 145 -9.85 -5.30 -0.23
CA SER A 145 -8.41 -5.11 -0.05
C SER A 145 -8.02 -5.22 1.41
N MET A 146 -7.10 -6.16 1.74
CA MET A 146 -6.38 -6.13 3.02
C MET A 146 -5.73 -4.76 3.16
N THR A 147 -6.25 -3.98 4.11
CA THR A 147 -5.89 -2.59 4.29
C THR A 147 -4.77 -2.54 5.31
N CYS A 148 -3.52 -2.60 4.86
CA CYS A 148 -2.40 -2.20 5.71
C CYS A 148 -2.29 -0.67 5.63
N MET A 149 -2.98 -0.01 6.56
CA MET A 149 -3.04 1.43 6.84
C MET A 149 -3.67 2.35 5.78
N GLY A 150 -4.89 2.80 6.10
CA GLY A 150 -5.38 4.14 5.73
C GLY A 150 -6.61 4.18 4.83
N LEU A 151 -7.75 4.43 5.47
CA LEU A 151 -9.07 4.83 4.92
C LEU A 151 -9.94 3.70 4.36
N CYS A 152 -10.61 2.97 5.26
CA CYS A 152 -11.96 2.50 4.99
C CYS A 152 -12.92 3.34 5.85
N GLN A 153 -13.48 4.42 5.29
CA GLN A 153 -14.73 4.93 5.82
C GLN A 153 -15.78 3.87 5.48
N LYS A 154 -16.29 3.17 6.49
CA LYS A 154 -17.57 2.49 6.38
C LYS A 154 -18.60 3.54 5.96
N SER A 155 -19.16 3.39 4.76
CA SER A 155 -20.50 3.90 4.48
C SER A 155 -21.43 2.71 4.65
N GLU A 156 -22.03 2.62 5.83
CA GLU A 156 -23.25 1.86 6.04
C GLU A 156 -24.40 2.87 5.91
N GLU A 157 -25.36 2.54 5.02
CA GLU A 157 -26.74 3.06 4.91
C GLU A 157 -26.89 4.52 4.39
N PHE A 158 -27.59 4.87 3.30
CA PHE A 158 -28.59 4.26 2.40
C PHE A 158 -28.33 4.75 0.97
#